data_AF-A0AAV7DD63-F1
#
_entry.id   AF-A0AAV7DD63-F1
#
_cell.length_a   1.000
_cell.length_b   1.000
_cell.length_c   1.000
_cell.angle_alpha   90.00
_cell.angle_beta   90.00
_cell.angle_gamma   90.00
#
_symmetry.space_group_name_H-M   'P 1'
#
loop_
_entity.id
_entity.type
_entity.pdbx_description
1 polymer ?
#
loop_
_entity_poly.entity_id
_entity_poly.type
_entity_poly.pdbx_seq_one_letter_code
_entity_poly.pdbx_strand_id
1 'polypeptide(L)'
;MMQRVNKNVVLAVLTAASTLFLLFQLYYYRYYISGKNGAAFSRLKGSLSVQDGTRWRVVKTFLNLVSNHKVPVFLVDPHMLGLLSKDIEQLRSSPDSLLPGCQYFCKARDVTTFGLLDKIWEHKGSIFRAAEKLGFQWQKYEGRDPRLEGMDDLSGTEIPLHYLFKMAAHTIHLVVFYERSGNYLWHGPLRLKRNMDRKFAPFRKLQFGRYAGAYSSSDLVHMTVDGLKLKIPRDPLQFLSAVSHSRFLECRYKEARSFFKLYPEDTSLEGIEFRKKAKALLHLAASTLHSLGVTFWISSGTCLGWYRQCSIIPYSKDVDLGIFIQNYKPDLVPAFQKAGLPLKHKFGKVVQYLRTPDLQTTPSYRRNSGFWLKIAWNSLFLEKMM
;
A
#
# COMPACT_ATOMS: atom_id res chain seq x y z
N MET A 1 -63.05 56.93 -2.43
CA MET A 1 -62.68 57.28 -3.82
C MET A 1 -61.63 56.27 -4.29
N MET A 2 -62.03 55.15 -4.91
CA MET A 2 -61.09 54.11 -5.36
C MET A 2 -60.46 54.53 -6.69
N GLN A 3 -59.14 54.76 -6.70
CA GLN A 3 -58.39 55.05 -7.91
C GLN A 3 -58.50 53.86 -8.88
N ARG A 4 -59.13 54.09 -10.03
CA ARG A 4 -59.16 53.12 -11.14
C ARG A 4 -57.74 53.01 -11.70
N VAL A 5 -57.05 51.93 -11.34
CA VAL A 5 -55.74 51.59 -11.89
C VAL A 5 -55.90 51.35 -13.40
N ASN A 6 -55.11 52.06 -14.19
CA ASN A 6 -55.14 51.96 -15.64
C ASN A 6 -54.61 50.58 -16.08
N LYS A 7 -55.52 49.74 -16.61
CA LYS A 7 -55.23 48.36 -17.02
C LYS A 7 -54.08 48.26 -18.03
N ASN A 8 -53.89 49.28 -18.87
CA ASN A 8 -52.81 49.32 -19.85
C ASN A 8 -51.44 49.51 -19.20
N VAL A 9 -51.38 50.28 -18.10
CA VAL A 9 -50.15 50.48 -17.32
C VAL A 9 -49.77 49.20 -16.58
N VAL A 10 -50.76 48.50 -16.02
CA VAL A 10 -50.54 47.20 -15.36
C VAL A 10 -50.03 46.16 -16.35
N LEU A 11 -50.63 46.10 -17.55
CA LEU A 11 -50.19 45.19 -18.60
C LEU A 11 -48.76 45.49 -19.04
N ALA A 12 -48.42 46.77 -19.26
CA ALA A 12 -47.07 47.20 -19.62
C ALA A 12 -46.04 46.79 -18.55
N VAL A 13 -46.33 47.01 -17.26
CA VAL A 13 -45.46 46.64 -16.15
C VAL A 13 -45.29 45.12 -16.06
N LEU A 14 -46.36 44.34 -16.22
CA LEU A 14 -46.29 42.87 -16.21
C LEU A 14 -45.48 42.33 -17.39
N THR A 15 -45.63 42.91 -18.59
CA THR A 15 -44.83 42.51 -19.76
C THR A 15 -43.36 42.87 -19.59
N ALA A 16 -43.05 44.05 -19.03
CA ALA A 16 -41.67 44.46 -18.78
C ALA A 16 -41.00 43.57 -17.73
N ALA A 17 -41.70 43.29 -16.61
CA ALA A 17 -41.20 42.40 -15.56
C ALA A 17 -40.99 40.96 -16.07
N SER A 18 -41.92 40.45 -16.87
CA SER A 18 -41.81 39.10 -17.46
C SER A 18 -40.64 39.00 -18.42
N THR A 19 -40.42 40.04 -19.25
CA THR A 19 -39.29 40.08 -20.18
C THR A 19 -37.96 40.17 -19.44
N LEU A 20 -37.88 40.98 -18.38
CA LEU A 20 -36.68 41.09 -17.55
C LEU A 20 -36.35 39.76 -16.86
N PHE A 21 -37.38 39.06 -16.36
CA PHE A 21 -37.22 37.74 -15.74
C PHE A 21 -36.73 36.69 -16.75
N LEU A 22 -37.26 36.70 -17.97
CA LEU A 22 -36.83 35.80 -19.04
C LEU A 22 -35.38 36.05 -19.45
N LEU A 23 -34.96 37.31 -19.53
CA LEU A 23 -33.56 37.69 -19.78
C LEU A 23 -32.63 37.24 -18.64
N PHE A 24 -33.08 37.37 -17.39
CA PHE A 24 -32.33 36.87 -16.24
C PHE A 24 -32.20 35.33 -16.27
N GLN A 25 -33.27 34.61 -16.61
CA GLN A 25 -33.25 33.15 -16.76
C GLN A 25 -32.32 32.72 -17.91
N LEU A 26 -32.33 33.43 -19.04
CA LEU A 26 -31.41 33.17 -20.16
C LEU A 26 -29.96 33.45 -19.79
N TYR A 27 -29.69 34.54 -19.08
CA TYR A 27 -28.37 34.88 -18.58
C TYR A 27 -27.86 33.83 -17.58
N TYR A 28 -28.69 33.44 -16.62
CA TYR A 28 -28.37 32.40 -15.64
C TYR A 28 -28.14 31.04 -16.31
N TYR A 29 -29.00 30.65 -17.27
CA TYR A 29 -28.83 29.43 -18.04
C TYR A 29 -27.52 29.45 -18.83
N ARG A 30 -27.19 30.55 -19.51
CA ARG A 30 -25.99 30.64 -20.33
C ARG A 30 -24.70 30.64 -19.49
N TYR A 31 -24.71 31.34 -18.36
CA TYR A 31 -23.50 31.54 -17.54
C TYR A 31 -23.26 30.40 -16.55
N TYR A 32 -24.31 29.87 -15.91
CA TYR A 32 -24.17 28.84 -14.86
C TYR A 32 -24.47 27.41 -15.34
N ILE A 33 -25.38 27.24 -16.32
CA ILE A 33 -25.80 25.91 -16.79
C ILE A 33 -25.06 25.53 -18.08
N SER A 34 -24.97 26.43 -19.06
CA SER A 34 -24.32 26.18 -20.35
C SER A 34 -22.79 26.18 -20.25
N GLY A 35 -22.19 26.88 -19.28
CA GLY A 35 -20.77 26.75 -18.94
C GLY A 35 -20.38 25.35 -18.41
N LYS A 36 -21.38 24.55 -17.97
CA LYS A 36 -21.19 23.14 -17.61
C LYS A 36 -21.44 22.16 -18.76
N ASN A 37 -22.15 22.58 -19.82
CA ASN A 37 -22.51 21.75 -20.97
C ASN A 37 -22.33 22.53 -22.28
N GLY A 38 -21.08 22.73 -22.70
CA GLY A 38 -20.72 23.34 -23.98
C GLY A 38 -20.44 22.28 -25.07
N ALA A 39 -21.46 22.04 -25.90
CA ALA A 39 -21.47 21.59 -27.31
C ALA A 39 -20.50 20.50 -27.82
N ALA A 40 -21.02 19.27 -27.93
CA ALA A 40 -20.92 18.47 -29.15
C ALA A 40 -22.12 17.51 -29.29
N PHE A 41 -22.76 17.57 -30.45
CA PHE A 41 -23.93 16.81 -30.88
C PHE A 41 -23.71 15.29 -30.93
N SER A 42 -24.62 14.50 -30.34
CA SER A 42 -25.56 13.63 -31.07
C SER A 42 -26.25 12.68 -30.06
N ARG A 43 -27.58 12.72 -30.04
CA ARG A 43 -28.40 11.73 -29.36
C ARG A 43 -28.32 10.43 -30.15
N LEU A 44 -27.64 9.44 -29.60
CA LEU A 44 -27.95 8.03 -29.87
C LEU A 44 -27.53 7.20 -28.64
N LYS A 45 -28.54 6.58 -27.99
CA LYS A 45 -28.45 5.38 -27.14
C LYS A 45 -27.10 5.12 -26.42
N GLY A 46 -27.02 5.43 -25.12
CA GLY A 46 -25.93 4.90 -24.28
C GLY A 46 -25.61 5.71 -23.02
N SER A 47 -26.54 5.84 -22.08
CA SER A 47 -26.29 6.44 -20.75
C SER A 47 -25.21 5.73 -19.92
N LEU A 48 -24.66 4.60 -20.38
CA LEU A 48 -23.56 3.89 -19.74
C LEU A 48 -22.14 4.39 -20.16
N SER A 49 -21.95 5.10 -21.28
CA SER A 49 -20.59 5.39 -21.78
C SER A 49 -19.94 6.66 -21.19
N VAL A 50 -20.73 7.63 -20.73
CA VAL A 50 -20.22 8.95 -20.32
C VAL A 50 -19.47 8.91 -18.98
N GLN A 51 -19.95 8.12 -18.01
CA GLN A 51 -19.27 7.95 -16.71
C GLN A 51 -18.02 7.09 -16.81
N ASP A 52 -18.05 6.07 -17.66
CA ASP A 52 -16.94 5.13 -17.87
C ASP A 52 -15.75 5.83 -18.55
N GLY A 53 -16.01 6.74 -19.50
CA GLY A 53 -14.98 7.62 -20.06
C GLY A 53 -14.45 8.66 -19.06
N THR A 54 -15.24 9.05 -18.05
CA THR A 54 -14.83 10.05 -17.07
C THR A 54 -13.70 9.54 -16.17
N ARG A 55 -13.76 8.29 -15.69
CA ARG A 55 -12.71 7.70 -14.82
C ARG A 55 -11.39 7.52 -15.56
N TRP A 56 -11.45 6.92 -16.75
CA TRP A 56 -10.29 6.78 -17.63
C TRP A 56 -9.66 8.14 -17.93
N ARG A 57 -10.47 9.18 -18.17
CA ARG A 57 -9.97 10.55 -18.39
C ARG A 57 -9.24 11.09 -17.15
N VAL A 58 -9.75 10.88 -15.94
CA VAL A 58 -9.06 11.30 -14.71
C VAL A 58 -7.70 10.63 -14.59
N VAL A 59 -7.62 9.31 -14.81
CA VAL A 59 -6.36 8.56 -14.77
C VAL A 59 -5.40 9.04 -15.86
N LYS A 60 -5.87 9.24 -17.09
CA LYS A 60 -5.08 9.80 -18.19
C LYS A 60 -4.53 11.19 -17.87
N THR A 61 -5.36 12.08 -17.35
CA THR A 61 -4.94 13.44 -16.95
C THR A 61 -3.88 13.38 -15.85
N PHE A 62 -4.04 12.49 -14.86
CA PHE A 62 -3.04 12.29 -13.81
C PHE A 62 -1.72 11.74 -14.36
N LEU A 63 -1.77 10.71 -15.23
CA LEU A 63 -0.57 10.12 -15.83
C LEU A 63 0.19 11.13 -16.72
N ASN A 64 -0.53 11.96 -17.46
CA ASN A 64 0.07 13.06 -18.22
C ASN A 64 0.70 14.10 -17.29
N LEU A 65 0.03 14.46 -16.20
CA LEU A 65 0.55 15.40 -15.20
C LEU A 65 1.89 14.91 -14.61
N VAL A 66 1.94 13.67 -14.12
CA VAL A 66 3.16 13.11 -13.52
C VAL A 66 4.26 12.90 -14.55
N SER A 67 3.92 12.50 -15.78
CA SER A 67 4.88 12.37 -16.88
C SER A 67 5.52 13.71 -17.24
N ASN A 68 4.71 14.77 -17.38
CA ASN A 68 5.20 16.12 -17.71
C ASN A 68 6.11 16.70 -16.62
N HIS A 69 5.91 16.30 -15.36
CA HIS A 69 6.72 16.71 -14.22
C HIS A 69 7.81 15.68 -13.86
N LYS A 70 8.04 14.68 -14.71
CA LYS A 70 9.04 13.61 -14.50
C LYS A 70 8.90 12.91 -13.14
N VAL A 71 7.67 12.74 -12.65
CA VAL A 71 7.38 12.01 -11.41
C VAL A 71 7.12 10.53 -11.75
N PRO A 72 8.05 9.62 -11.41
CA PRO A 72 7.95 8.22 -11.81
C PRO A 72 6.97 7.47 -10.91
N VAL A 73 5.74 7.31 -11.38
CA VAL A 73 4.72 6.51 -10.70
C VAL A 73 4.61 5.10 -11.29
N PHE A 74 4.18 4.15 -10.47
CA PHE A 74 3.88 2.78 -10.89
C PHE A 74 2.55 2.32 -10.29
N LEU A 75 1.82 1.47 -10.98
CA LEU A 75 0.51 0.99 -10.54
C LEU A 75 0.69 -0.05 -9.43
N VAL A 76 0.02 0.17 -8.29
CA VAL A 76 0.01 -0.74 -7.13
C VAL A 76 -1.40 -1.13 -6.71
N ASP A 77 -2.42 -0.68 -7.43
CA ASP A 77 -3.82 -1.01 -7.19
C ASP A 77 -4.02 -2.54 -7.26
N PRO A 78 -4.35 -3.21 -6.14
CA PRO A 78 -4.44 -4.66 -6.11
C PRO A 78 -5.53 -5.22 -7.02
N HIS A 79 -6.63 -4.47 -7.21
CA HIS A 79 -7.71 -4.91 -8.08
C HIS A 79 -7.29 -4.83 -9.55
N MET A 80 -6.64 -3.72 -9.95
CA MET A 80 -6.11 -3.61 -11.31
C MET A 80 -5.04 -4.65 -11.59
N LEU A 81 -4.06 -4.80 -10.71
CA LEU A 81 -2.98 -5.76 -10.89
C LEU A 81 -3.53 -7.19 -10.96
N GLY A 82 -4.58 -7.53 -10.20
CA GLY A 82 -5.22 -8.84 -10.25
C GLY A 82 -6.05 -9.10 -11.51
N LEU A 83 -6.52 -8.04 -12.19
CA LEU A 83 -7.12 -8.16 -13.52
C LEU A 83 -6.03 -8.31 -14.59
N LEU A 84 -5.02 -7.43 -14.55
CA LEU A 84 -3.92 -7.42 -15.51
C LEU A 84 -3.09 -8.70 -15.46
N SER A 85 -2.93 -9.32 -14.30
CA SER A 85 -2.17 -10.58 -14.17
C SER A 85 -2.78 -11.73 -14.96
N LYS A 86 -4.08 -11.71 -15.23
CA LYS A 86 -4.76 -12.73 -16.06
C LYS A 86 -4.48 -12.56 -17.54
N ASP A 87 -4.30 -11.31 -17.96
CA ASP A 87 -4.22 -10.91 -19.36
C ASP A 87 -2.78 -10.49 -19.75
N ILE A 88 -1.80 -10.68 -18.85
CA ILE A 88 -0.46 -10.08 -18.94
C ILE A 88 0.32 -10.52 -20.17
N GLU A 89 0.23 -11.80 -20.53
CA GLU A 89 0.94 -12.35 -21.68
C GLU A 89 0.36 -11.82 -22.99
N GLN A 90 -0.98 -11.71 -23.07
CA GLN A 90 -1.66 -11.13 -24.22
C GLN A 90 -1.34 -9.64 -24.39
N LEU A 91 -1.30 -8.89 -23.28
CA LEU A 91 -0.95 -7.46 -23.25
C LEU A 91 0.51 -7.21 -23.66
N ARG A 92 1.42 -8.14 -23.36
CA ARG A 92 2.84 -8.07 -23.77
C ARG A 92 3.03 -8.43 -25.23
N SER A 93 2.33 -9.44 -25.73
CA SER A 93 2.47 -9.94 -27.10
C SER A 93 1.81 -9.05 -28.14
N SER A 94 0.78 -8.28 -27.76
CA SER A 94 0.09 -7.38 -28.69
C SER A 94 -0.38 -6.09 -28.02
N PRO A 95 0.54 -5.12 -27.83
CA PRO A 95 0.22 -3.83 -27.23
C PRO A 95 -0.78 -2.99 -28.07
N ASP A 96 -0.91 -3.30 -29.37
CA ASP A 96 -1.73 -2.56 -30.33
C ASP A 96 -3.01 -3.29 -30.78
N SER A 97 -3.25 -4.56 -30.38
CA SER A 97 -4.40 -5.35 -30.88
C SER A 97 -5.63 -5.39 -29.96
N LEU A 98 -5.66 -4.63 -28.87
CA LEU A 98 -6.85 -4.57 -28.01
C LEU A 98 -7.81 -3.50 -28.53
N LEU A 99 -9.03 -3.96 -28.81
CA LEU A 99 -10.24 -3.27 -29.26
C LEU A 99 -10.31 -1.76 -28.92
N PRO A 100 -11.00 -0.93 -29.74
CA PRO A 100 -11.04 0.54 -29.60
C PRO A 100 -11.74 1.06 -28.32
N GLY A 101 -12.04 0.20 -27.35
CA GLY A 101 -12.68 0.52 -26.08
C GLY A 101 -11.73 0.35 -24.89
N CYS A 102 -11.90 1.19 -23.88
CA CYS A 102 -11.28 0.97 -22.58
C CYS A 102 -11.87 -0.30 -21.93
N GLN A 103 -11.01 -1.14 -21.35
CA GLN A 103 -11.37 -2.39 -20.67
C GLN A 103 -11.13 -2.36 -19.16
N TYR A 104 -10.13 -1.62 -18.69
CA TYR A 104 -9.70 -1.66 -17.28
C TYR A 104 -10.07 -0.38 -16.52
N PHE A 105 -9.49 0.77 -16.85
CA PHE A 105 -9.60 2.03 -16.07
C PHE A 105 -10.99 2.71 -16.11
N CYS A 106 -11.84 2.34 -17.06
CA CYS A 106 -13.21 2.80 -17.20
C CYS A 106 -14.18 2.05 -16.27
N LYS A 107 -13.83 0.83 -15.84
CA LYS A 107 -14.66 0.05 -14.92
C LYS A 107 -14.93 0.85 -13.65
N ALA A 108 -16.18 0.79 -13.19
CA ALA A 108 -16.68 1.57 -12.06
C ALA A 108 -15.86 1.30 -10.79
N ARG A 109 -15.15 2.35 -10.34
CA ARG A 109 -14.33 2.35 -9.13
C ARG A 109 -14.17 3.77 -8.60
N ASP A 110 -14.03 3.89 -7.29
CA ASP A 110 -13.85 5.19 -6.66
C ASP A 110 -12.38 5.62 -6.59
N VAL A 111 -11.46 4.66 -6.51
CA VAL A 111 -10.03 4.91 -6.27
C VAL A 111 -9.19 4.14 -7.27
N THR A 112 -8.11 4.76 -7.76
CA THR A 112 -7.01 4.09 -8.44
C THR A 112 -5.71 4.38 -7.67
N THR A 113 -4.95 3.35 -7.31
CA THR A 113 -3.74 3.53 -6.48
C THR A 113 -2.44 3.37 -7.27
N PHE A 114 -1.56 4.37 -7.14
CA PHE A 114 -0.19 4.36 -7.66
C PHE A 114 0.83 4.45 -6.51
N GLY A 115 2.00 3.85 -6.73
CA GLY A 115 3.18 4.00 -5.89
C GLY A 115 4.16 5.01 -6.51
N LEU A 116 4.95 5.64 -5.63
CA LEU A 116 6.07 6.50 -5.97
C LEU A 116 7.24 6.16 -5.05
N LEU A 117 8.45 6.07 -5.59
CA LEU A 117 9.67 5.95 -4.79
C LEU A 117 10.17 7.35 -4.42
N ASP A 118 10.25 7.67 -3.13
CA ASP A 118 10.62 9.01 -2.65
C ASP A 118 12.00 9.47 -3.17
N LYS A 119 12.96 8.54 -3.24
CA LYS A 119 14.34 8.79 -3.71
C LYS A 119 14.42 9.38 -5.12
N ILE A 120 13.43 9.12 -5.97
CA ILE A 120 13.42 9.52 -7.38
C ILE A 120 12.57 10.79 -7.61
N TRP A 121 12.09 11.42 -6.53
CA TRP A 121 11.21 12.58 -6.62
C TRP A 121 11.87 13.87 -6.14
N GLU A 122 12.56 14.53 -7.06
CA GLU A 122 13.43 15.69 -6.77
C GLU A 122 12.68 17.05 -6.77
N HIS A 123 11.54 17.18 -7.45
CA HIS A 123 10.82 18.45 -7.62
C HIS A 123 9.35 18.40 -7.15
N LYS A 124 9.14 18.50 -5.83
CA LYS A 124 7.82 18.26 -5.22
C LYS A 124 6.79 19.38 -5.42
N GLY A 125 7.20 20.64 -5.61
CA GLY A 125 6.28 21.80 -5.54
C GLY A 125 5.47 22.13 -6.79
N SER A 126 6.03 21.95 -8.00
CA SER A 126 5.42 22.42 -9.26
C SER A 126 4.21 21.58 -9.69
N ILE A 127 4.24 20.28 -9.41
CA ILE A 127 3.18 19.34 -9.81
C ILE A 127 1.83 19.66 -9.17
N PHE A 128 1.80 20.16 -7.93
CA PHE A 128 0.54 20.44 -7.23
C PHE A 128 -0.23 21.60 -7.83
N ARG A 129 0.48 22.70 -8.14
CA ARG A 129 -0.12 23.85 -8.84
C ARG A 129 -0.59 23.46 -10.24
N ALA A 130 0.15 22.60 -10.93
CA ALA A 130 -0.26 22.08 -12.23
C ALA A 130 -1.49 21.16 -12.10
N ALA A 131 -1.59 20.35 -11.04
CA ALA A 131 -2.74 19.51 -10.76
C ALA A 131 -4.01 20.36 -10.56
N GLU A 132 -3.92 21.42 -9.77
CA GLU A 132 -5.02 22.38 -9.54
C GLU A 132 -5.50 23.01 -10.85
N LYS A 133 -4.57 23.45 -11.71
CA LYS A 133 -4.90 24.00 -13.04
C LYS A 133 -5.62 22.99 -13.95
N LEU A 134 -5.32 21.71 -13.79
CA LEU A 134 -6.00 20.63 -14.52
C LEU A 134 -7.35 20.23 -13.88
N GLY A 135 -7.72 20.83 -12.75
CA GLY A 135 -8.99 20.59 -12.05
C GLY A 135 -8.92 19.54 -10.94
N PHE A 136 -7.73 19.12 -10.52
CA PHE A 136 -7.58 18.27 -9.33
C PHE A 136 -7.66 19.11 -8.06
N GLN A 137 -8.45 18.66 -7.10
CA GLN A 137 -8.21 18.96 -5.70
C GLN A 137 -7.18 17.96 -5.17
N TRP A 138 -6.28 18.38 -4.28
CA TRP A 138 -5.29 17.46 -3.72
C TRP A 138 -5.07 17.68 -2.23
N GLN A 139 -4.67 16.62 -1.52
CA GLN A 139 -4.27 16.66 -0.12
C GLN A 139 -3.02 15.82 0.10
N LYS A 140 -2.09 16.36 0.90
CA LYS A 140 -0.90 15.66 1.40
C LYS A 140 -1.18 15.13 2.80
N TYR A 141 -0.76 13.90 3.06
CA TYR A 141 -0.80 13.26 4.37
C TYR A 141 0.61 12.91 4.79
N GLU A 142 1.01 13.49 5.91
CA GLU A 142 2.33 13.30 6.50
C GLU A 142 2.22 12.44 7.76
N GLY A 143 3.34 11.81 8.09
CA GLY A 143 3.56 11.18 9.37
C GLY A 143 5.05 11.11 9.65
N ARG A 144 5.38 10.71 10.87
CA ARG A 144 6.77 10.58 11.31
C ARG A 144 7.54 9.56 10.49
N ASP A 145 8.79 9.87 10.19
CA ASP A 145 9.73 8.96 9.59
C ASP A 145 10.28 7.98 10.62
N PRO A 146 9.87 6.70 10.61
CA PRO A 146 10.33 5.75 11.61
C PRO A 146 11.78 5.30 11.36
N ARG A 147 12.41 5.70 10.24
CA ARG A 147 13.82 5.40 9.95
C ARG A 147 14.77 6.29 10.75
N LEU A 148 14.29 7.45 11.18
CA LEU A 148 15.02 8.41 11.99
C LEU A 148 14.68 8.27 13.48
N GLU A 149 13.59 7.57 13.81
CA GLU A 149 13.27 7.23 15.19
C GLU A 149 14.19 6.10 15.68
N GLY A 150 14.80 6.31 16.84
CA GLY A 150 15.68 5.36 17.53
C GLY A 150 15.54 5.47 19.05
N MET A 151 16.42 4.78 19.77
CA MET A 151 16.46 4.83 21.23
C MET A 151 16.81 6.24 21.75
N ASP A 152 17.69 6.94 21.04
CA ASP A 152 18.22 8.24 21.42
C ASP A 152 17.38 9.41 20.89
N ASP A 153 16.76 9.25 19.71
CA ASP A 153 15.96 10.28 19.07
C ASP A 153 14.54 9.78 18.74
N LEU A 154 13.53 10.44 19.33
CA LEU A 154 12.11 10.19 19.06
C LEU A 154 11.43 11.35 18.32
N SER A 155 12.22 12.34 17.89
CA SER A 155 11.71 13.58 17.31
C SER A 155 11.10 13.34 15.94
N GLY A 156 11.62 12.36 15.19
CA GLY A 156 11.03 11.77 13.98
C GLY A 156 10.47 12.81 13.00
N THR A 157 11.26 13.20 11.99
CA THR A 157 10.83 14.20 11.00
C THR A 157 9.54 13.78 10.30
N GLU A 158 8.61 14.72 10.10
CA GLU A 158 7.40 14.46 9.30
C GLU A 158 7.78 14.33 7.83
N ILE A 159 7.37 13.22 7.22
CA ILE A 159 7.59 12.90 5.81
C ILE A 159 6.26 12.67 5.10
N PRO A 160 6.16 12.93 3.79
CA PRO A 160 4.96 12.67 3.02
C PRO A 160 4.73 11.17 2.83
N LEU A 161 3.63 10.65 3.37
CA LEU A 161 3.29 9.22 3.26
C LEU A 161 2.31 8.95 2.12
N HIS A 162 1.36 9.86 1.91
CA HIS A 162 0.35 9.72 0.88
C HIS A 162 -0.04 11.07 0.27
N TYR A 163 -0.41 11.05 -1.00
CA TYR A 163 -1.13 12.13 -1.65
C TYR A 163 -2.43 11.59 -2.23
N LEU A 164 -3.49 12.36 -2.09
CA LEU A 164 -4.76 12.07 -2.74
C LEU A 164 -5.07 13.18 -3.73
N PHE A 165 -5.34 12.82 -4.98
CA PHE A 165 -5.79 13.73 -6.02
C PHE A 165 -7.22 13.37 -6.40
N LYS A 166 -8.15 14.31 -6.29
CA LYS A 166 -9.57 14.11 -6.57
C LYS A 166 -9.99 14.97 -7.74
N MET A 167 -10.65 14.35 -8.71
CA MET A 167 -11.28 15.04 -9.83
C MET A 167 -12.62 14.37 -10.13
N ALA A 168 -13.68 15.17 -10.22
CA ALA A 168 -15.05 14.67 -10.27
C ALA A 168 -15.32 13.67 -9.11
N ALA A 169 -15.82 12.47 -9.44
CA ALA A 169 -16.12 11.42 -8.47
C ALA A 169 -14.99 10.39 -8.28
N HIS A 170 -13.81 10.59 -8.91
CA HIS A 170 -12.72 9.62 -8.87
C HIS A 170 -11.52 10.17 -8.09
N THR A 171 -10.86 9.31 -7.31
CA THR A 171 -9.68 9.64 -6.51
C THR A 171 -8.47 8.84 -6.97
N ILE A 172 -7.38 9.53 -7.26
CA ILE A 172 -6.07 8.91 -7.41
C ILE A 172 -5.38 8.91 -6.05
N HIS A 173 -5.00 7.73 -5.59
CA HIS A 173 -4.23 7.55 -4.36
C HIS A 173 -2.78 7.29 -4.69
N LEU A 174 -1.90 8.24 -4.37
CA LEU A 174 -0.46 8.10 -4.53
C LEU A 174 0.17 7.72 -3.18
N VAL A 175 0.78 6.55 -3.12
CA VAL A 175 1.47 6.01 -1.94
C VAL A 175 2.96 6.24 -2.10
N VAL A 176 3.58 6.87 -1.11
CA VAL A 176 5.03 7.10 -1.11
C VAL A 176 5.71 5.90 -0.46
N PHE A 177 6.62 5.29 -1.20
CA PHE A 177 7.47 4.20 -0.77
C PHE A 177 8.89 4.69 -0.52
N TYR A 178 9.46 4.22 0.58
CA TYR A 178 10.79 4.55 1.07
C TYR A 178 11.65 3.30 1.13
N GLU A 179 12.87 3.37 0.60
CA GLU A 179 13.86 2.32 0.79
C GLU A 179 14.31 2.27 2.27
N ARG A 180 14.47 1.06 2.80
CA ARG A 180 15.05 0.79 4.12
C ARG A 180 16.22 -0.20 4.02
N SER A 181 17.04 -0.23 5.07
CA SER A 181 18.14 -1.19 5.19
C SER A 181 17.61 -2.62 5.08
N GLY A 182 18.26 -3.45 4.27
CA GLY A 182 17.76 -4.80 3.95
C GLY A 182 16.98 -4.93 2.64
N ASN A 183 17.07 -3.92 1.75
CA ASN A 183 16.53 -3.95 0.38
C ASN A 183 15.02 -4.24 0.31
N TYR A 184 14.25 -3.50 1.10
CA TYR A 184 12.79 -3.53 1.05
C TYR A 184 12.22 -2.11 0.98
N LEU A 185 11.02 -2.03 0.41
CA LEU A 185 10.23 -0.82 0.29
C LEU A 185 9.23 -0.73 1.43
N TRP A 186 9.20 0.40 2.11
CA TRP A 186 8.27 0.70 3.20
C TRP A 186 7.30 1.80 2.81
N HIS A 187 6.02 1.69 3.18
CA HIS A 187 5.09 2.81 3.19
C HIS A 187 4.49 3.00 4.58
N GLY A 188 4.13 4.23 4.90
CA GLY A 188 3.49 4.56 6.16
C GLY A 188 1.97 4.32 6.17
N PRO A 189 1.33 4.48 7.34
CA PRO A 189 -0.12 4.53 7.45
C PRO A 189 -0.67 5.93 7.12
N LEU A 190 -1.94 5.99 6.71
CA LEU A 190 -2.68 7.24 6.52
C LEU A 190 -3.52 7.50 7.79
N ARG A 191 -3.11 8.50 8.58
CA ARG A 191 -3.83 8.90 9.80
C ARG A 191 -4.49 10.26 9.59
N LEU A 192 -5.81 10.31 9.72
CA LEU A 192 -6.58 11.55 9.61
C LEU A 192 -6.49 12.36 10.90
N LYS A 193 -5.94 13.57 10.81
CA LYS A 193 -5.94 14.54 11.91
C LYS A 193 -7.36 15.09 12.13
N ARG A 194 -7.64 15.61 13.33
CA ARG A 194 -9.00 16.05 13.75
C ARG A 194 -9.59 17.13 12.85
N ASN A 195 -8.75 17.99 12.26
CA ASN A 195 -9.11 19.10 11.39
C ASN A 195 -9.17 18.75 9.89
N MET A 196 -8.92 17.50 9.50
CA MET A 196 -8.93 17.09 8.10
C MET A 196 -10.34 16.77 7.59
N ASP A 197 -10.60 17.10 6.32
CA ASP A 197 -11.85 16.75 5.66
C ASP A 197 -11.98 15.24 5.43
N ARG A 198 -12.79 14.59 6.26
CA ARG A 198 -13.08 13.14 6.18
C ARG A 198 -13.94 12.77 4.97
N LYS A 199 -14.51 13.74 4.26
CA LYS A 199 -15.31 13.55 3.04
C LYS A 199 -14.49 13.77 1.77
N PHE A 200 -13.21 14.16 1.90
CA PHE A 200 -12.35 14.42 0.75
C PHE A 200 -12.29 13.20 -0.18
N ALA A 201 -11.97 12.03 0.36
CA ALA A 201 -11.88 10.76 -0.36
C ALA A 201 -12.66 9.66 0.36
N PRO A 202 -13.00 8.55 -0.33
CA PRO A 202 -13.59 7.38 0.33
C PRO A 202 -12.51 6.61 1.11
N PHE A 203 -12.04 7.14 2.25
CA PHE A 203 -10.89 6.62 3.00
C PHE A 203 -10.99 5.13 3.37
N ARG A 204 -12.22 4.63 3.60
CA ARG A 204 -12.45 3.20 3.91
C ARG A 204 -12.22 2.27 2.72
N LYS A 205 -12.22 2.80 1.49
CA LYS A 205 -11.99 2.06 0.24
C LYS A 205 -10.53 2.13 -0.23
N LEU A 206 -9.66 2.89 0.46
CA LEU A 206 -8.23 2.92 0.15
C LEU A 206 -7.62 1.57 0.50
N GLN A 207 -6.88 1.00 -0.45
CA GLN A 207 -6.20 -0.29 -0.29
C GLN A 207 -4.92 -0.16 0.55
N PHE A 208 -4.36 1.06 0.62
CA PHE A 208 -3.18 1.39 1.40
C PHE A 208 -3.52 2.42 2.47
N GLY A 209 -2.73 2.44 3.56
CA GLY A 209 -2.84 3.44 4.62
C GLY A 209 -3.52 2.95 5.91
N ARG A 210 -4.17 1.78 5.92
CA ARG A 210 -4.71 1.20 7.17
C ARG A 210 -3.60 0.90 8.18
N TYR A 211 -2.46 0.41 7.70
CA TYR A 211 -1.25 0.11 8.44
C TYR A 211 -0.02 0.50 7.60
N ALA A 212 1.14 0.61 8.26
CA ALA A 212 2.43 0.66 7.56
C ALA A 212 2.71 -0.70 6.90
N GLY A 213 3.31 -0.71 5.72
CA GLY A 213 3.59 -1.95 4.98
C GLY A 213 5.02 -2.02 4.48
N ALA A 214 5.54 -3.24 4.34
CA ALA A 214 6.85 -3.55 3.77
C ALA A 214 6.75 -4.60 2.66
N TYR A 215 7.55 -4.40 1.61
CA TYR A 215 7.54 -5.20 0.39
C TYR A 215 8.98 -5.44 -0.05
N SER A 216 9.29 -6.64 -0.52
CA SER A 216 10.55 -6.86 -1.24
C SER A 216 10.62 -5.91 -2.43
N SER A 217 11.79 -5.32 -2.66
CA SER A 217 12.03 -4.53 -3.87
C SER A 217 11.80 -5.40 -5.10
N SER A 218 10.96 -4.93 -6.02
CA SER A 218 10.68 -5.59 -7.31
C SER A 218 11.08 -4.66 -8.44
N ASP A 219 11.63 -5.24 -9.50
CA ASP A 219 11.81 -4.54 -10.76
C ASP A 219 10.46 -4.09 -11.31
N LEU A 220 10.46 -2.93 -11.98
CA LEU A 220 9.29 -2.36 -12.63
C LEU A 220 9.40 -2.57 -14.14
N VAL A 221 8.29 -2.95 -14.78
CA VAL A 221 8.20 -3.12 -16.23
C VAL A 221 7.21 -2.11 -16.82
N HIS A 222 7.52 -1.63 -18.02
CA HIS A 222 6.62 -0.76 -18.77
C HIS A 222 5.47 -1.57 -19.38
N MET A 223 4.28 -1.00 -19.37
CA MET A 223 3.09 -1.60 -19.98
C MET A 223 2.17 -0.51 -20.53
N THR A 224 1.44 -0.85 -21.60
CA THR A 224 0.35 -0.02 -22.12
C THR A 224 -0.97 -0.73 -21.80
N VAL A 225 -1.88 -0.04 -21.11
CA VAL A 225 -3.22 -0.55 -20.77
C VAL A 225 -4.23 0.53 -21.08
N ASP A 226 -5.29 0.20 -21.84
CA ASP A 226 -6.30 1.18 -22.30
C ASP A 226 -5.68 2.41 -23.00
N GLY A 227 -4.59 2.21 -23.75
CA GLY A 227 -3.83 3.29 -24.40
C GLY A 227 -3.03 4.19 -23.44
N LEU A 228 -2.93 3.83 -22.16
CA LEU A 228 -2.16 4.55 -21.15
C LEU A 228 -0.84 3.84 -20.87
N LYS A 229 0.27 4.57 -20.96
CA LYS A 229 1.61 4.06 -20.61
C LYS A 229 1.81 4.16 -19.11
N LEU A 230 2.15 3.04 -18.48
CA LEU A 230 2.39 2.96 -17.04
C LEU A 230 3.50 1.95 -16.71
N LYS A 231 3.95 1.97 -15.45
CA LYS A 231 4.87 0.96 -14.90
C LYS A 231 4.12 0.06 -13.93
N ILE A 232 4.43 -1.23 -13.91
CA ILE A 232 3.90 -2.20 -12.94
C ILE A 232 5.04 -3.05 -12.34
N PRO A 233 4.85 -3.70 -11.17
CA PRO A 233 5.77 -4.74 -10.71
C PRO A 233 5.96 -5.85 -11.76
N ARG A 234 7.19 -6.33 -11.95
CA ARG A 234 7.52 -7.40 -12.92
C ARG A 234 6.67 -8.65 -12.71
N ASP A 235 6.42 -9.01 -11.45
CA ASP A 235 5.53 -10.09 -11.04
C ASP A 235 4.36 -9.52 -10.21
N PRO A 236 3.21 -9.23 -10.87
CA PRO A 236 2.03 -8.73 -10.18
C PRO A 236 1.46 -9.72 -9.15
N LEU A 237 1.55 -11.04 -9.40
CA LEU A 237 0.99 -12.04 -8.50
C LEU A 237 1.79 -12.13 -7.20
N GLN A 238 3.12 -12.09 -7.29
CA GLN A 238 3.99 -12.00 -6.13
C GLN A 238 3.73 -10.72 -5.32
N PHE A 239 3.58 -9.57 -6.00
CA PHE A 239 3.24 -8.31 -5.34
C PHE A 239 1.89 -8.39 -4.61
N LEU A 240 0.85 -8.93 -5.25
CA LEU A 240 -0.48 -9.10 -4.64
C LEU A 240 -0.45 -10.03 -3.43
N SER A 241 0.31 -11.13 -3.50
CA SER A 241 0.52 -12.03 -2.36
C SER A 241 1.19 -11.29 -1.20
N ALA A 242 2.20 -10.46 -1.50
CA ALA A 242 2.87 -9.63 -0.50
C ALA A 242 1.94 -8.61 0.16
N VAL A 243 1.01 -7.98 -0.58
CA VAL A 243 0.04 -7.00 -0.02
C VAL A 243 -0.75 -7.56 1.17
N SER A 244 -1.14 -8.84 1.12
CA SER A 244 -1.90 -9.48 2.20
C SER A 244 -1.07 -9.74 3.47
N HIS A 245 0.25 -9.83 3.34
CA HIS A 245 1.19 -10.11 4.43
C HIS A 245 2.14 -8.93 4.72
N SER A 246 1.89 -7.77 4.11
CA SER A 246 2.85 -6.66 4.12
C SER A 246 2.88 -5.88 5.42
N ARG A 247 1.95 -6.11 6.35
CA ARG A 247 1.83 -5.30 7.57
C ARG A 247 3.16 -5.24 8.31
N PHE A 248 3.72 -4.04 8.35
CA PHE A 248 4.97 -3.76 9.01
C PHE A 248 4.72 -3.35 10.47
N LEU A 249 5.42 -3.98 11.38
CA LEU A 249 5.41 -3.63 12.81
C LEU A 249 6.72 -2.93 13.12
N GLU A 250 6.64 -1.65 13.42
CA GLU A 250 7.80 -0.88 13.86
C GLU A 250 8.12 -1.19 15.32
N CYS A 251 9.40 -1.05 15.67
CA CYS A 251 9.82 -1.05 17.06
C CYS A 251 9.04 0.00 17.87
N ARG A 252 8.65 -0.38 19.10
CA ARG A 252 8.08 0.51 20.10
C ARG A 252 9.18 1.22 20.89
N TYR A 253 9.90 2.13 20.23
CA TYR A 253 11.09 2.78 20.80
C TYR A 253 10.81 3.50 22.13
N LYS A 254 9.63 4.08 22.30
CA LYS A 254 9.23 4.75 23.56
C LYS A 254 9.21 3.75 24.72
N GLU A 255 8.60 2.60 24.51
CA GLU A 255 8.46 1.53 25.49
C GLU A 255 9.78 0.83 25.74
N ALA A 256 10.55 0.56 24.69
CA ALA A 256 11.91 0.03 24.81
C ALA A 256 12.80 0.98 25.63
N ARG A 257 12.73 2.29 25.40
CA ARG A 257 13.47 3.29 26.17
C ARG A 257 13.05 3.30 27.63
N SER A 258 11.75 3.19 27.93
CA SER A 258 11.26 3.05 29.30
C SER A 258 11.77 1.77 29.96
N PHE A 259 11.88 0.66 29.22
CA PHE A 259 12.46 -0.59 29.71
C PHE A 259 13.94 -0.40 30.09
N PHE A 260 14.76 0.19 29.23
CA PHE A 260 16.19 0.38 29.51
C PHE A 260 16.50 1.40 30.62
N LYS A 261 15.54 2.27 30.97
CA LYS A 261 15.66 3.11 32.17
C LYS A 261 15.63 2.30 33.48
N LEU A 262 14.92 1.17 33.50
CA LEU A 262 14.80 0.29 34.67
C LEU A 262 15.82 -0.86 34.63
N TYR A 263 16.13 -1.33 33.43
CA TYR A 263 17.03 -2.45 33.19
C TYR A 263 18.11 -2.01 32.20
N PRO A 264 19.25 -1.47 32.68
CA PRO A 264 20.33 -0.99 31.82
C PRO A 264 20.74 -2.03 30.77
N GLU A 265 21.14 -1.54 29.60
CA GLU A 265 21.57 -2.41 28.52
C GLU A 265 22.86 -3.16 28.91
N ASP A 266 22.91 -4.45 28.58
CA ASP A 266 24.13 -5.24 28.76
C ASP A 266 25.16 -4.85 27.67
N THR A 267 26.18 -4.13 28.13
CA THR A 267 27.32 -3.67 27.34
C THR A 267 28.56 -4.55 27.52
N SER A 268 28.41 -5.72 28.16
CA SER A 268 29.50 -6.70 28.23
C SER A 268 29.90 -7.15 26.81
N LEU A 269 31.19 -7.50 26.65
CA LEU A 269 31.71 -8.02 25.38
C LEU A 269 30.95 -9.28 24.93
N GLU A 270 30.60 -10.15 25.87
CA GLU A 270 29.81 -11.36 25.62
C GLU A 270 28.41 -11.01 25.09
N GLY A 271 27.70 -10.09 25.74
CA GLY A 271 26.36 -9.67 25.31
C GLY A 271 26.37 -8.95 23.96
N ILE A 272 27.38 -8.14 23.67
CA ILE A 272 27.56 -7.47 22.37
C ILE A 272 27.82 -8.50 21.27
N GLU A 273 28.76 -9.43 21.50
CA GLU A 273 29.13 -10.44 20.51
C GLU A 273 27.98 -11.42 20.26
N PHE A 274 27.25 -11.83 21.30
CA PHE A 274 26.06 -12.65 21.15
C PHE A 274 25.01 -11.97 20.27
N ARG A 275 24.69 -10.69 20.52
CA ARG A 275 23.72 -9.95 19.69
C ARG A 275 24.15 -9.85 18.24
N LYS A 276 25.43 -9.60 17.98
CA LYS A 276 26.00 -9.55 16.62
C LYS A 276 25.83 -10.90 15.91
N LYS A 277 26.27 -11.98 16.53
CA LYS A 277 26.18 -13.32 15.95
C LYS A 277 24.73 -13.79 15.79
N ALA A 278 23.85 -13.48 16.75
CA ALA A 278 22.43 -13.81 16.67
C ALA A 278 21.72 -13.07 15.53
N LYS A 279 22.06 -11.80 15.25
CA LYS A 279 21.58 -11.07 14.06
C LYS A 279 22.07 -11.73 12.76
N ALA A 280 23.35 -12.10 12.69
CA ALA A 280 23.90 -12.80 11.52
C ALA A 280 23.18 -14.14 11.27
N LEU A 281 22.93 -14.91 12.35
CA LEU A 281 22.18 -16.16 12.29
C LEU A 281 20.73 -15.95 11.81
N LEU A 282 20.05 -14.92 12.31
CA LEU A 282 18.70 -14.55 11.85
C LEU A 282 18.68 -14.19 10.36
N HIS A 283 19.67 -13.43 9.88
CA HIS A 283 19.79 -13.12 8.46
C HIS A 283 19.98 -14.38 7.61
N LEU A 284 20.91 -15.27 8.00
CA LEU A 284 21.16 -16.53 7.30
C LEU A 284 19.91 -17.41 7.26
N ALA A 285 19.22 -17.56 8.40
CA ALA A 285 18.01 -18.35 8.50
C ALA A 285 16.86 -17.75 7.66
N ALA A 286 16.69 -16.43 7.70
CA ALA A 286 15.70 -15.71 6.90
C ALA A 286 15.94 -15.90 5.39
N SER A 287 17.18 -15.73 4.92
CA SER A 287 17.54 -15.95 3.52
C SER A 287 17.32 -17.40 3.08
N THR A 288 17.68 -18.37 3.95
CA THR A 288 17.48 -19.80 3.67
C THR A 288 15.99 -20.14 3.54
N LEU A 289 15.17 -19.71 4.51
CA LEU A 289 13.71 -19.93 4.49
C LEU A 289 13.04 -19.21 3.31
N HIS A 290 13.49 -18.00 2.97
CA HIS A 290 13.00 -17.25 1.82
C HIS A 290 13.29 -17.97 0.51
N SER A 291 14.50 -18.52 0.33
CA SER A 291 14.85 -19.30 -0.87
C SER A 291 13.99 -20.55 -1.06
N LEU A 292 13.50 -21.12 0.05
CA LEU A 292 12.56 -22.23 0.05
C LEU A 292 11.10 -21.79 -0.07
N GLY A 293 10.80 -20.49 -0.06
CA GLY A 293 9.43 -19.98 -0.03
C GLY A 293 8.66 -20.40 1.23
N VAL A 294 9.35 -20.53 2.37
CA VAL A 294 8.76 -20.91 3.67
C VAL A 294 8.52 -19.66 4.51
N THR A 295 7.25 -19.38 4.80
CA THR A 295 6.88 -18.31 5.75
C THR A 295 7.25 -18.69 7.18
N PHE A 296 7.88 -17.75 7.90
CA PHE A 296 8.34 -17.94 9.27
C PHE A 296 8.06 -16.69 10.14
N TRP A 297 8.23 -16.83 11.44
CA TRP A 297 8.19 -15.72 12.41
C TRP A 297 9.28 -15.89 13.46
N ILE A 298 9.71 -14.79 14.09
CA ILE A 298 10.54 -14.86 15.31
C ILE A 298 9.69 -15.32 16.48
N SER A 299 10.21 -16.21 17.32
CA SER A 299 9.44 -16.85 18.39
C SER A 299 10.10 -16.70 19.76
N SER A 300 9.41 -17.12 20.82
CA SER A 300 9.95 -17.27 22.18
C SER A 300 10.80 -16.08 22.65
N GLY A 301 12.03 -16.33 23.14
CA GLY A 301 12.92 -15.28 23.66
C GLY A 301 13.37 -14.27 22.60
N THR A 302 13.50 -14.70 21.34
CA THR A 302 13.83 -13.82 20.22
C THR A 302 12.70 -12.81 19.96
N CYS A 303 11.44 -13.28 19.94
CA CYS A 303 10.27 -12.41 19.80
C CYS A 303 10.11 -11.47 20.99
N LEU A 304 10.29 -11.98 22.22
CA LEU A 304 10.22 -11.17 23.44
C LEU A 304 11.26 -10.05 23.43
N GLY A 305 12.50 -10.34 23.02
CA GLY A 305 13.55 -9.33 22.89
C GLY A 305 13.14 -8.22 21.93
N TRP A 306 12.70 -8.56 20.72
CA TRP A 306 12.25 -7.57 19.74
C TRP A 306 11.06 -6.75 20.27
N TYR A 307 10.05 -7.40 20.85
CA TYR A 307 8.85 -6.73 21.32
C TYR A 307 9.08 -5.80 22.52
N ARG A 308 9.91 -6.23 23.48
CA ARG A 308 10.13 -5.53 24.75
C ARG A 308 11.18 -4.43 24.66
N GLN A 309 12.29 -4.73 23.99
CA GLN A 309 13.52 -3.93 24.05
C GLN A 309 14.12 -3.67 22.66
N CYS A 310 13.37 -3.96 21.58
CA CYS A 310 13.79 -3.74 20.20
C CYS A 310 15.18 -4.27 19.85
N SER A 311 15.56 -5.37 20.50
CA SER A 311 16.89 -5.94 20.45
C SER A 311 16.85 -7.42 20.81
N ILE A 312 17.96 -8.11 20.68
CA ILE A 312 18.08 -9.50 21.13
C ILE A 312 18.41 -9.50 22.62
N ILE A 313 17.83 -10.42 23.39
CA ILE A 313 18.15 -10.58 24.81
C ILE A 313 19.58 -11.13 24.90
N PRO A 314 20.54 -10.39 25.48
CA PRO A 314 21.97 -10.69 25.34
C PRO A 314 22.39 -12.01 25.99
N TYR A 315 21.62 -12.51 26.96
CA TYR A 315 21.88 -13.76 27.67
C TYR A 315 20.93 -14.92 27.27
N SER A 316 20.18 -14.82 26.15
CA SER A 316 19.24 -15.89 25.74
C SER A 316 19.92 -17.18 25.26
N LYS A 317 21.22 -17.12 24.90
CA LYS A 317 22.05 -18.24 24.41
C LYS A 317 21.59 -18.90 23.10
N ASP A 318 20.36 -18.69 22.66
CA ASP A 318 19.80 -19.18 21.40
C ASP A 318 18.92 -18.14 20.66
N VAL A 319 18.52 -18.51 19.45
CA VAL A 319 17.56 -17.79 18.59
C VAL A 319 16.46 -18.75 18.16
N ASP A 320 15.21 -18.30 18.27
CA ASP A 320 14.03 -19.09 17.98
C ASP A 320 13.26 -18.54 16.78
N LEU A 321 13.01 -19.41 15.80
CA LEU A 321 12.10 -19.18 14.68
C LEU A 321 10.98 -20.21 14.69
N GLY A 322 9.78 -19.79 14.27
CA GLY A 322 8.64 -20.67 14.03
C GLY A 322 8.28 -20.73 12.55
N ILE A 323 7.77 -21.88 12.10
CA ILE A 323 7.16 -22.06 10.77
C ILE A 323 5.81 -22.75 10.95
N PHE A 324 4.87 -22.53 10.03
CA PHE A 324 3.65 -23.33 10.00
C PHE A 324 3.97 -24.75 9.54
N ILE A 325 3.36 -25.76 10.19
CA ILE A 325 3.58 -27.17 9.83
C ILE A 325 3.20 -27.47 8.38
N GLN A 326 2.13 -26.83 7.89
CA GLN A 326 1.69 -26.93 6.49
C GLN A 326 2.69 -26.36 5.48
N ASN A 327 3.64 -25.54 5.95
CA ASN A 327 4.71 -24.97 5.13
C ASN A 327 6.02 -25.77 5.27
N TYR A 328 6.02 -26.89 6.01
CA TYR A 328 7.19 -27.75 6.11
C TYR A 328 7.55 -28.31 4.74
N LYS A 329 8.83 -28.19 4.37
CA LYS A 329 9.40 -28.79 3.16
C LYS A 329 10.49 -29.79 3.55
N PRO A 330 10.56 -30.99 2.92
CA PRO A 330 11.64 -31.94 3.17
C PRO A 330 13.05 -31.32 3.03
N ASP A 331 13.18 -30.34 2.12
CA ASP A 331 14.43 -29.63 1.82
C ASP A 331 14.89 -28.64 2.90
N LEU A 332 14.08 -28.40 3.95
CA LEU A 332 14.46 -27.51 5.05
C LEU A 332 15.81 -27.92 5.66
N VAL A 333 15.95 -29.17 6.08
CA VAL A 333 17.18 -29.63 6.74
C VAL A 333 18.39 -29.58 5.79
N PRO A 334 18.32 -30.14 4.56
CA PRO A 334 19.40 -30.00 3.59
C PRO A 334 19.80 -28.55 3.28
N ALA A 335 18.83 -27.64 3.14
CA ALA A 335 19.11 -26.24 2.82
C ALA A 335 19.86 -25.53 3.95
N PHE A 336 19.44 -25.74 5.20
CA PHE A 336 20.15 -25.20 6.35
C PHE A 336 21.53 -25.83 6.53
N GLN A 337 21.68 -27.14 6.32
CA GLN A 337 22.99 -27.81 6.33
C GLN A 337 23.94 -27.22 5.28
N LYS A 338 23.45 -27.00 4.06
CA LYS A 338 24.20 -26.34 2.98
C LYS A 338 24.57 -24.89 3.33
N ALA A 339 23.72 -24.20 4.07
CA ALA A 339 23.97 -22.86 4.58
C ALA A 339 24.95 -22.83 5.78
N GLY A 340 25.49 -23.99 6.19
CA GLY A 340 26.43 -24.10 7.30
C GLY A 340 25.79 -24.36 8.66
N LEU A 341 24.47 -24.61 8.73
CA LEU A 341 23.74 -24.88 9.96
C LEU A 341 23.37 -26.38 10.01
N PRO A 342 24.14 -27.23 10.73
CA PRO A 342 23.89 -28.67 10.81
C PRO A 342 22.87 -29.06 11.88
N LEU A 343 21.90 -29.91 11.52
CA LEU A 343 20.80 -30.27 12.42
C LEU A 343 21.35 -31.06 13.60
N LYS A 344 21.16 -30.55 14.82
CA LYS A 344 21.64 -31.21 16.04
C LYS A 344 20.61 -32.17 16.63
N HIS A 345 19.36 -31.72 16.74
CA HIS A 345 18.28 -32.49 17.34
C HIS A 345 17.01 -32.38 16.51
N LYS A 346 16.28 -33.50 16.38
CA LYS A 346 14.97 -33.55 15.73
C LYS A 346 13.97 -34.14 16.71
N PHE A 347 12.94 -33.37 17.02
CA PHE A 347 11.86 -33.79 17.91
C PHE A 347 10.54 -33.88 17.14
N GLY A 348 9.69 -34.85 17.51
CA GLY A 348 8.38 -35.09 16.90
C GLY A 348 8.41 -35.89 15.58
N LYS A 349 7.23 -36.36 15.15
CA LYS A 349 7.02 -37.11 13.90
C LYS A 349 6.19 -36.28 12.91
N VAL A 350 6.68 -36.15 11.67
CA VAL A 350 5.94 -35.47 10.57
C VAL A 350 4.64 -36.22 10.21
N VAL A 351 4.61 -37.54 10.45
CA VAL A 351 3.60 -38.47 9.89
C VAL A 351 2.30 -38.55 10.71
N GLN A 352 2.19 -37.92 11.88
CA GLN A 352 0.96 -38.06 12.70
C GLN A 352 -0.17 -37.07 12.37
N TYR A 353 0.08 -36.02 11.59
CA TYR A 353 -0.94 -35.01 11.25
C TYR A 353 -1.49 -35.12 9.81
N LEU A 354 -0.77 -35.77 8.90
CA LEU A 354 -1.18 -35.91 7.49
C LEU A 354 -1.99 -37.19 7.22
N ARG A 355 -2.23 -38.02 8.24
CA ARG A 355 -2.84 -39.35 8.14
C ARG A 355 -4.11 -39.52 8.98
N THR A 356 -4.96 -38.50 9.04
CA THR A 356 -6.34 -38.66 9.52
C THR A 356 -7.29 -37.86 8.63
N PRO A 357 -7.90 -38.49 7.61
CA PRO A 357 -9.02 -37.91 6.87
C PRO A 357 -10.30 -37.74 7.73
N ASP A 358 -10.40 -38.42 8.88
CA ASP A 358 -11.67 -38.60 9.60
C ASP A 358 -11.89 -37.78 10.89
N LEU A 359 -11.09 -36.74 11.15
CA LEU A 359 -11.35 -35.81 12.28
C LEU A 359 -11.92 -34.46 11.81
N GLN A 360 -12.80 -34.49 10.80
CA GLN A 360 -13.56 -33.31 10.34
C GLN A 360 -14.83 -33.01 11.16
N THR A 361 -15.20 -33.80 12.17
CA THR A 361 -16.53 -33.69 12.82
C THR A 361 -16.55 -33.14 14.25
N THR A 362 -15.45 -32.63 14.82
CA THR A 362 -15.51 -31.96 16.14
C THR A 362 -15.13 -30.47 16.07
N PRO A 363 -16.04 -29.54 16.47
CA PRO A 363 -15.81 -28.09 16.37
C PRO A 363 -14.68 -27.52 17.25
N SER A 364 -14.08 -28.32 18.14
CA SER A 364 -13.12 -27.83 19.14
C SER A 364 -11.66 -27.78 18.65
N TYR A 365 -11.32 -28.46 17.54
CA TYR A 365 -9.92 -28.56 17.07
C TYR A 365 -9.48 -27.50 16.05
N ARG A 366 -10.36 -26.53 15.72
CA ARG A 366 -10.05 -25.41 14.79
C ARG A 366 -9.21 -24.28 15.40
N ARG A 367 -8.78 -24.38 16.66
CA ARG A 367 -7.94 -23.36 17.29
C ARG A 367 -6.62 -23.98 17.74
N ASN A 368 -5.53 -23.51 17.13
CA ASN A 368 -4.14 -23.66 17.59
C ASN A 368 -3.43 -25.02 17.39
N SER A 369 -3.43 -25.59 16.18
CA SER A 369 -2.43 -26.61 15.82
C SER A 369 -1.13 -25.97 15.31
N GLY A 370 -0.47 -25.17 16.16
CA GLY A 370 0.91 -24.76 15.93
C GLY A 370 1.85 -25.86 16.40
N PHE A 371 2.42 -26.63 15.47
CA PHE A 371 3.55 -27.50 15.82
C PHE A 371 4.80 -26.63 15.96
N TRP A 372 5.42 -26.66 17.13
CA TRP A 372 6.70 -26.03 17.38
C TRP A 372 7.80 -26.89 16.78
N LEU A 373 8.16 -26.62 15.52
CA LEU A 373 9.46 -27.08 15.05
C LEU A 373 10.52 -26.17 15.70
N LYS A 374 10.86 -26.44 16.97
CA LYS A 374 12.05 -25.86 17.58
C LYS A 374 13.26 -26.52 16.92
N ILE A 375 13.67 -25.99 15.77
CA ILE A 375 14.99 -26.29 15.24
C ILE A 375 15.96 -25.48 16.10
N ALA A 376 16.36 -26.06 17.23
CA ALA A 376 17.37 -25.48 18.10
C ALA A 376 18.73 -25.60 17.38
N TRP A 377 19.11 -24.55 16.64
CA TRP A 377 20.48 -24.33 16.21
C TRP A 377 21.27 -23.86 17.44
N ASN A 378 21.61 -24.79 18.32
CA ASN A 378 22.21 -24.47 19.61
C ASN A 378 23.64 -23.90 19.46
N SER A 379 24.01 -23.03 20.39
CA SER A 379 25.24 -22.22 20.59
C SER A 379 26.60 -22.66 20.02
N LEU A 380 26.83 -23.91 19.63
CA LEU A 380 28.14 -24.40 19.17
C LEU A 380 28.59 -23.82 17.81
N PHE A 381 27.69 -23.23 17.03
CA PHE A 381 28.08 -22.48 15.84
C PHE A 381 28.64 -21.08 16.18
N LEU A 382 28.25 -20.52 17.34
CA LEU A 382 28.87 -19.31 17.89
C LEU A 382 30.31 -19.58 18.35
N GLU A 383 30.60 -20.82 18.77
CA GLU A 383 31.96 -21.26 19.11
C GLU A 383 32.82 -21.55 17.88
N LYS A 384 32.25 -22.08 16.79
CA LYS A 384 32.99 -22.36 15.54
C LYS A 384 33.24 -21.16 14.62
N MET A 385 32.67 -19.99 14.94
CA MET A 385 32.97 -18.71 14.30
C MET A 385 33.94 -17.84 15.12
N MET A 386 34.47 -18.37 16.22
CA MET A 386 35.75 -17.92 16.81
C MET A 386 36.88 -18.68 16.11
#